data_AF-A0A3D2WWX3-F1
#
_entry.id   AF-A0A3D2WWX3-F1
#
_cell.length_a   1.000
_cell.length_b   1.000
_cell.length_c   1.000
_cell.angle_alpha   90.00
_cell.angle_beta   90.00
_cell.angle_gamma   90.00
#
_symmetry.space_group_name_H-M   'P 1'
#
loop_
_entity.id
_entity.type
_entity.pdbx_description
1 polymer ?
#
loop_
_entity_poly.entity_id
_entity_poly.type
_entity_poly.pdbx_seq_one_letter_code
_entity_poly.pdbx_strand_id
1 'polypeptide(L)'
;MSNLWGDIKKSLGEWATKAADKAGEFTREAADKAEEVTKLGKVKLDIFQIKRDIEKQFTELGGTTYKLINEKKAKDFEKNENIIACLSTIKDLEKKLKEKEKQYKSIQETNHIKKEPPEENEKV
;
A
#
# COMPACT_ATOMS: atom_id res chain seq x y z
N MET A 1 9.02 -12.03 -10.81
CA MET A 1 8.96 -11.03 -9.73
C MET A 1 9.29 -9.68 -10.34
N SER A 2 8.30 -8.81 -10.50
CA SER A 2 8.49 -7.47 -11.06
C SER A 2 9.19 -6.56 -10.05
N ASN A 3 10.17 -5.78 -10.52
CA ASN A 3 10.97 -4.85 -9.71
C ASN A 3 10.14 -3.63 -9.27
N LEU A 4 9.23 -3.81 -8.32
CA LEU A 4 8.36 -2.79 -7.72
C LEU A 4 9.12 -1.57 -7.16
N TRP A 5 10.37 -1.76 -6.71
CA TRP A 5 11.26 -0.66 -6.31
C TRP A 5 11.66 0.23 -7.49
N GLY A 6 11.87 -0.39 -8.66
CA GLY A 6 12.09 0.30 -9.92
C GLY A 6 10.87 1.13 -10.32
N ASP A 7 9.66 0.59 -10.14
CA ASP A 7 8.41 1.30 -10.45
C ASP A 7 8.19 2.52 -9.53
N ILE A 8 8.51 2.39 -8.24
CA ILE A 8 8.46 3.52 -7.30
C ILE A 8 9.48 4.60 -7.72
N LYS A 9 10.74 4.21 -7.96
CA LYS A 9 11.79 5.15 -8.38
C LYS A 9 11.44 5.85 -9.68
N LYS A 10 10.86 5.12 -10.64
CA LYS A 10 10.41 5.65 -11.92
C LYS A 10 9.26 6.64 -11.74
N SER A 11 8.23 6.28 -10.96
CA SER A 11 7.11 7.19 -10.67
C SER A 11 7.53 8.47 -9.92
N LEU A 12 8.55 8.36 -9.05
CA LEU A 12 9.08 9.50 -8.30
C LEU A 12 9.94 10.41 -9.19
N GLY A 13 10.75 9.81 -10.08
CA GLY A 13 11.53 10.54 -11.08
C GLY A 13 10.65 11.29 -12.08
N GLU A 14 9.58 10.66 -12.57
CA GLU A 14 8.60 11.28 -13.46
C GLU A 14 7.82 12.44 -12.79
N TRP A 15 7.60 12.37 -11.48
CA TRP A 15 7.05 13.49 -10.70
C TRP A 15 8.05 14.64 -10.59
N ALA A 16 9.31 14.34 -10.25
CA ALA A 16 10.34 15.35 -10.04
C ALA A 16 10.63 16.15 -11.32
N THR A 17 10.69 15.48 -12.48
CA THR A 17 10.89 16.16 -13.77
C THR A 17 9.69 17.02 -14.16
N LYS A 18 8.46 16.51 -14.01
CA LYS A 18 7.24 17.30 -14.28
C LYS A 18 7.07 18.50 -13.34
N ALA A 19 7.56 18.41 -12.10
CA ALA A 19 7.54 19.50 -11.15
C ALA A 19 8.53 20.61 -11.53
N ALA A 20 9.72 20.24 -12.04
CA ALA A 20 10.71 21.17 -12.55
C ALA A 20 10.18 21.96 -13.76
N ASP A 21 9.49 21.29 -14.69
CA ASP A 21 8.94 21.92 -15.89
C ASP A 21 7.73 22.84 -15.62
N LYS A 22 7.06 22.71 -14.46
CA LYS A 22 5.88 23.50 -14.05
C LYS A 22 6.16 24.56 -12.99
N ALA A 23 7.41 24.77 -12.58
CA ALA A 23 7.80 25.66 -11.48
C ALA A 23 7.40 27.14 -11.67
N GLY A 24 6.93 27.55 -12.85
CA GLY A 24 6.42 28.90 -13.13
C GLY A 24 4.96 29.17 -12.74
N GLU A 25 4.13 28.14 -12.48
CA GLU A 25 2.69 28.31 -12.22
C GLU A 25 2.24 27.64 -10.92
N PHE A 26 2.36 28.35 -9.79
CA PHE A 26 1.72 27.96 -8.53
C PHE A 26 0.22 28.25 -8.59
N THR A 27 -0.55 27.34 -9.18
CA THR A 27 -2.02 27.41 -9.21
C THR A 27 -2.65 26.65 -8.05
N ARG A 28 -3.90 26.99 -7.70
CA ARG A 28 -4.70 26.24 -6.72
C ARG A 28 -4.80 24.76 -7.09
N GLU A 29 -4.92 24.46 -8.39
CA GLU A 29 -4.95 23.10 -8.92
C GLU A 29 -3.63 22.34 -8.69
N ALA A 30 -2.48 23.01 -8.78
CA ALA A 30 -1.18 22.40 -8.47
C ALA A 30 -1.04 22.08 -6.98
N ALA A 31 -1.53 22.94 -6.09
CA ALA A 31 -1.55 22.71 -4.65
C ALA A 31 -2.46 21.51 -4.27
N ASP A 32 -3.67 21.45 -4.83
CA ASP A 32 -4.61 20.34 -4.60
C ASP A 32 -4.02 18.99 -5.07
N LYS A 33 -3.38 18.96 -6.25
CA LYS A 33 -2.68 17.76 -6.76
C LYS A 33 -1.51 17.34 -5.86
N ALA A 34 -0.73 18.30 -5.36
CA ALA A 34 0.39 18.00 -4.46
C ALA A 34 -0.09 17.40 -3.13
N GLU A 35 -1.19 17.92 -2.56
CA GLU A 35 -1.81 17.37 -1.36
C GLU A 35 -2.31 15.93 -1.59
N GLU A 36 -2.95 15.67 -2.73
CA GLU A 36 -3.45 14.34 -3.11
C GLU A 36 -2.31 13.33 -3.29
N VAL A 37 -1.23 13.70 -4.00
CA VAL A 37 -0.03 12.86 -4.15
C VAL A 37 0.59 12.54 -2.79
N THR A 38 0.63 13.54 -1.90
CA THR A 38 1.13 13.34 -0.53
C THR A 38 0.26 12.35 0.25
N LYS A 39 -1.07 12.46 0.16
CA LYS A 39 -2.01 11.52 0.80
C LYS A 39 -1.84 10.10 0.25
N LEU A 40 -1.76 9.93 -1.07
CA LEU A 40 -1.52 8.63 -1.69
C LEU A 40 -0.17 8.04 -1.28
N GLY A 41 0.88 8.87 -1.20
CA GLY A 41 2.21 8.47 -0.75
C GLY A 41 2.20 7.91 0.67
N LYS A 42 1.53 8.59 1.61
CA LYS A 42 1.36 8.13 2.99
C LYS A 42 0.66 6.77 3.06
N VAL A 43 -0.48 6.61 2.38
CA VAL A 43 -1.23 5.34 2.38
C VAL A 43 -0.41 4.22 1.74
N LYS A 44 0.37 4.51 0.69
CA LYS A 44 1.24 3.52 0.04
C LYS A 44 2.39 3.06 0.94
N LEU A 45 2.96 3.97 1.74
CA LEU A 45 3.96 3.61 2.76
C LEU A 45 3.35 2.71 3.85
N ASP A 46 2.13 3.02 4.32
CA ASP A 46 1.41 2.18 5.29
C ASP A 46 1.19 0.76 4.73
N ILE A 47 0.72 0.65 3.49
CA ILE A 47 0.52 -0.63 2.80
C ILE A 47 1.83 -1.43 2.74
N PHE A 48 2.93 -0.77 2.38
CA PHE A 48 4.24 -1.40 2.31
C PHE A 48 4.70 -1.92 3.68
N GLN A 49 4.54 -1.11 4.73
CA GLN A 49 4.92 -1.51 6.09
C GLN A 49 4.08 -2.70 6.57
N ILE A 50 2.76 -2.70 6.33
CA ILE A 50 1.88 -3.83 6.67
C ILE A 50 2.30 -5.11 5.92
N LYS A 51 2.61 -5.02 4.62
CA LYS A 51 3.10 -6.17 3.84
C LYS A 51 4.40 -6.73 4.42
N ARG A 52 5.34 -5.86 4.79
CA ARG A 52 6.60 -6.28 5.44
C ARG A 52 6.36 -6.95 6.79
N ASP A 53 5.38 -6.48 7.56
CA ASP A 53 5.07 -7.09 8.85
C ASP A 53 4.37 -8.46 8.67
N ILE A 54 3.53 -8.64 7.64
CA ILE A 54 3.00 -9.95 7.26
C ILE A 54 4.13 -10.92 6.89
N GLU A 55 5.11 -10.49 6.08
CA GLU A 55 6.27 -11.32 5.70
C GLU A 55 7.08 -11.78 6.92
N LYS A 56 7.28 -10.90 7.91
CA LYS A 56 7.95 -11.27 9.17
C LYS A 56 7.17 -12.34 9.93
N GLN A 57 5.84 -12.20 10.02
CA GLN A 57 5.00 -13.20 10.70
C GLN A 57 5.05 -14.55 9.99
N PHE A 58 5.04 -14.58 8.65
CA PHE A 58 5.23 -15.83 7.90
C PHE A 58 6.61 -16.44 8.12
N THR A 59 7.66 -15.62 8.23
CA THR A 59 9.01 -16.09 8.54
C THR A 59 9.06 -16.76 9.93
N GLU A 60 8.43 -16.15 10.93
CA GLU A 60 8.39 -16.66 12.30
C GLU A 60 7.52 -17.93 12.42
N LEU A 61 6.36 -17.94 11.74
CA LEU A 61 5.50 -19.11 11.62
C LEU A 61 6.26 -20.28 10.98
N GLY A 62 6.97 -20.03 9.88
CA GLY A 62 7.77 -21.02 9.17
C GLY A 62 8.90 -21.57 10.04
N GLY A 63 9.63 -20.71 10.76
CA GLY A 63 10.69 -21.12 11.68
C GLY A 63 10.17 -21.98 12.84
N THR A 64 9.04 -21.60 13.43
CA THR A 64 8.38 -22.36 14.49
C THR A 64 7.90 -23.72 13.98
N THR A 65 7.29 -23.74 12.79
CA THR A 65 6.79 -24.96 12.14
C THR A 65 7.95 -25.92 11.82
N TYR A 66 9.03 -25.41 11.22
CA TYR A 66 10.23 -26.18 10.92
C TYR A 66 10.81 -26.85 12.18
N LYS A 67 10.94 -26.09 13.27
CA LYS A 67 11.43 -26.60 14.56
C LYS A 67 10.58 -27.75 15.08
N LEU A 68 9.26 -27.60 15.12
CA LEU A 68 8.34 -28.62 15.62
C LEU A 68 8.35 -29.89 14.77
N ILE A 69 8.47 -29.77 13.44
CA ILE A 69 8.61 -30.93 12.55
C ILE A 69 9.91 -31.68 12.87
N ASN A 70 11.03 -30.96 13.00
CA ASN A 70 12.33 -31.57 13.30
C ASN A 70 12.35 -32.26 14.68
N GLU A 71 11.61 -31.72 15.65
CA GLU A 71 11.43 -32.31 16.98
C GLU A 71 10.39 -33.45 17.01
N LYS A 72 9.79 -33.82 15.87
CA LYS A 72 8.69 -34.82 15.76
C LYS A 72 7.44 -34.45 16.59
N LYS A 73 7.23 -33.16 16.84
CA LYS A 73 6.09 -32.58 17.57
C LYS A 73 5.05 -31.92 16.67
N ALA A 74 4.94 -32.37 15.41
CA ALA A 74 3.98 -31.81 14.45
C ALA A 74 2.52 -31.90 14.91
N LYS A 75 2.18 -32.86 15.79
CA LYS A 75 0.84 -32.99 16.39
C LYS A 75 0.47 -31.82 17.30
N ASP A 76 1.45 -31.02 17.74
CA ASP A 76 1.25 -29.93 18.68
C ASP A 76 1.01 -28.58 18.00
N PHE A 77 0.91 -28.52 16.66
CA PHE A 77 0.73 -27.26 15.93
C PHE A 77 -0.46 -26.44 16.42
N GLU A 78 -1.61 -27.10 16.61
CA GLU A 78 -2.86 -26.44 17.04
C GLU A 78 -2.83 -25.97 18.50
N LYS A 79 -1.88 -26.47 19.29
CA LYS A 79 -1.70 -26.10 20.70
C LYS A 79 -0.51 -25.17 20.92
N ASN A 80 0.28 -24.95 19.88
CA ASN A 80 1.46 -24.12 19.98
C ASN A 80 1.05 -22.64 20.00
N GLU A 81 1.24 -21.99 21.13
CA GLU A 81 0.87 -20.59 21.34
C GLU A 81 1.48 -19.64 20.31
N ASN A 82 2.73 -19.89 19.90
CA ASN A 82 3.41 -19.05 18.89
C ASN A 82 2.76 -19.18 17.52
N ILE A 83 2.36 -20.39 17.11
CA ILE A 83 1.64 -20.61 15.85
C ILE A 83 0.28 -19.91 15.89
N ILE A 84 -0.48 -20.08 16.97
CA ILE A 84 -1.78 -19.43 17.15
C ILE A 84 -1.64 -17.91 17.09
N ALA A 85 -0.64 -17.35 17.79
CA ALA A 85 -0.35 -15.92 17.80
C ALA A 85 0.04 -15.39 16.41
N CYS A 86 0.91 -16.10 15.68
CA CYS A 86 1.28 -15.73 14.31
C CYS A 86 0.05 -15.72 13.39
N LEU A 87 -0.78 -16.77 13.42
CA LEU A 87 -1.98 -16.88 12.61
C LEU A 87 -2.99 -15.75 12.90
N SER A 88 -3.22 -15.45 14.18
CA SER A 88 -4.09 -14.34 14.58
C SER A 88 -3.55 -13.00 14.08
N THR A 89 -2.25 -12.76 14.26
CA THR A 89 -1.59 -11.52 13.85
C THR A 89 -1.63 -11.33 12.33
N ILE A 90 -1.36 -12.39 11.56
CA ILE A 90 -1.47 -12.37 10.09
C ILE A 90 -2.88 -11.99 9.67
N LYS A 91 -3.90 -12.62 10.24
CA LYS A 91 -5.31 -12.35 9.91
C LYS A 91 -5.69 -10.88 10.17
N ASP A 92 -5.24 -10.31 11.28
CA ASP A 92 -5.49 -8.91 11.61
C ASP A 92 -4.75 -7.96 10.68
N LEU A 93 -3.50 -8.27 10.34
CA LEU A 93 -2.71 -7.49 9.38
C LEU A 93 -3.32 -7.55 7.97
N GLU A 94 -3.80 -8.70 7.51
CA GLU A 94 -4.49 -8.84 6.23
C GLU A 94 -5.78 -8.03 6.17
N LYS A 95 -6.55 -7.99 7.27
CA LYS A 95 -7.74 -7.13 7.38
C LYS A 95 -7.35 -5.66 7.26
N LYS A 96 -6.32 -5.22 7.99
CA LYS A 96 -5.79 -3.84 7.92
C LYS A 96 -5.27 -3.51 6.51
N LEU A 97 -4.60 -4.46 5.86
CA LEU A 97 -4.09 -4.32 4.51
C LEU A 97 -5.22 -4.06 3.52
N LYS A 98 -6.28 -4.88 3.55
CA LYS A 98 -7.46 -4.71 2.69
C LYS A 98 -8.10 -3.34 2.87
N GLU A 99 -8.23 -2.88 4.11
CA GLU A 99 -8.81 -1.55 4.39
C GLU A 99 -7.93 -0.43 3.82
N LYS A 100 -6.61 -0.51 4.00
CA LYS A 100 -5.68 0.48 3.43
C LYS A 100 -5.63 0.45 1.90
N GLU A 101 -5.69 -0.72 1.29
CA GLU A 101 -5.79 -0.86 -0.18
C GLU A 101 -7.11 -0.29 -0.72
N LYS A 102 -8.22 -0.46 0.02
CA LYS A 102 -9.51 0.17 -0.31
C LYS A 102 -9.43 1.70 -0.18
N GLN A 103 -8.82 2.20 0.90
CA GLN A 103 -8.58 3.63 1.10
C GLN A 103 -7.76 4.22 -0.06
N TYR A 104 -6.69 3.53 -0.46
CA TYR A 104 -5.86 3.94 -1.58
C TYR A 104 -6.65 4.05 -2.89
N LYS A 105 -7.46 3.02 -3.21
CA LYS A 105 -8.33 3.02 -4.40
C LYS A 105 -9.36 4.14 -4.36
N SER A 106 -10.02 4.37 -3.23
CA SER A 106 -11.00 5.45 -3.08
C SER A 106 -10.39 6.84 -3.32
N ILE A 107 -9.16 7.08 -2.83
CA ILE A 107 -8.44 8.34 -3.10
C ILE A 107 -8.14 8.44 -4.61
N GLN A 108 -7.71 7.35 -5.26
CA GLN A 108 -7.47 7.35 -6.70
C GLN A 108 -8.75 7.61 -7.53
N GLU A 109 -9.87 6.98 -7.20
CA GLU A 109 -11.16 7.11 -7.90
C GLU A 109 -11.76 8.51 -7.76
N THR A 110 -11.67 9.11 -6.57
CA THR A 110 -12.07 10.51 -6.33
C THR A 110 -11.32 11.48 -7.26
N ASN A 111 -10.10 11.13 -7.66
CA ASN A 111 -9.28 11.93 -8.57
C ASN A 111 -9.61 11.70 -10.05
N HIS A 112 -10.23 10.57 -10.41
CA HIS A 112 -10.71 10.32 -11.78
C HIS A 112 -12.01 11.10 -12.07
N ILE A 113 -12.89 11.24 -11.08
CA ILE A 113 -14.17 11.95 -11.21
C ILE A 113 -13.99 13.48 -11.33
N LYS A 114 -12.96 14.06 -10.73
CA LYS A 114 -12.64 15.50 -10.87
C LYS A 114 -12.07 15.90 -12.24
N LYS A 115 -11.87 14.96 -13.17
CA LYS A 115 -11.28 15.20 -14.50
C LYS A 115 -12.30 15.42 -15.62
N GLU A 116 -13.59 15.25 -15.36
CA GLU A 116 -14.63 15.65 -16.32
C GLU A 116 -15.01 17.11 -16.03
N PRO A 117 -14.62 18.08 -16.88
CA PRO A 117 -15.20 19.41 -16.81
C PRO A 117 -16.70 19.30 -17.13
N PRO A 118 -17.58 20.12 -16.51
CA PRO A 118 -18.94 20.26 -16.99
C PRO A 118 -18.86 20.68 -18.47
N GLU A 119 -19.51 19.92 -19.34
CA GLU A 119 -19.77 20.33 -20.71
C GLU A 119 -20.44 21.71 -20.67
N GLU A 120 -19.65 22.74 -20.98
CA GLU A 120 -20.13 24.08 -21.14
C GLU A 120 -21.00 24.06 -22.40
N ASN A 121 -22.30 23.94 -22.18
CA ASN A 121 -23.32 24.10 -23.21
C ASN A 121 -23.23 25.54 -23.74
N GLU A 122 -22.36 25.79 -24.71
CA GLU A 122 -22.42 26.98 -25.55
C GLU A 122 -23.66 26.86 -26.46
N LYS A 123 -24.79 27.33 -25.92
CA LYS A 123 -25.82 27.96 -26.73
C LYS A 123 -25.30 29.36 -27.08
N VAL A 124 -25.07 29.64 -28.38
CA VAL A 124 -25.69 30.71 -29.18
C VAL A 124 -25.38 30.43 -30.65
#